data_AF-A0AAU5MC21-F1
#
_entry.id   AF-A0AAU5MC21-F1
#
_cell.length_a   1.000
_cell.length_b   1.000
_cell.length_c   1.000
_cell.angle_alpha   90.00
_cell.angle_beta   90.00
_cell.angle_gamma   90.00
#
_symmetry.space_group_name_H-M   'P 1'
#
loop_
_entity.id
_entity.type
_entity.pdbx_description
1 polymer ?
#
loop_
_entity_poly.entity_id
_entity_poly.type
_entity_poly.pdbx_seq_one_letter_code
_entity_poly.pdbx_strand_id
1 'polypeptide(L)'
;MPAYCTSCGTRRAQGDEVCSHCEAAFKDTGFKDTGETRSADGPPGHGTSWFVGLTMVLAVLVTGGILGADALIGRATAAATEQTLYNQRLTPDGYIEPAEETPTDPWVPPATEDETSEPTPVPAETTATPEVGNELIAVAPEAAQDPTAADVVRLLTSYFTAINNHDYDSYQVLLTRAARATQSRKQFTDGFRSTVDSEITLVGLGTATDGRQLAQVSFVSTQNAEDGPDGQTCTRWTVGKFIEGQGADLQIGKALSGHASREAC
;
A
#
# COMPACT_ATOMS: atom_id res chain seq x y z
N MET A 1 -19.71 -42.07 -7.67
CA MET A 1 -18.85 -41.55 -6.58
C MET A 1 -19.20 -40.08 -6.37
N PRO A 2 -19.39 -39.57 -5.15
CA PRO A 2 -19.72 -38.16 -4.95
C PRO A 2 -18.56 -37.29 -5.43
N ALA A 3 -18.82 -36.41 -6.41
CA ALA A 3 -17.86 -35.42 -6.86
C ALA A 3 -17.88 -34.24 -5.88
N TYR A 4 -16.71 -33.87 -5.36
CA TYR A 4 -16.54 -32.69 -4.52
C TYR A 4 -15.97 -31.56 -5.39
N CYS A 5 -16.36 -30.31 -5.12
CA CYS A 5 -15.73 -29.16 -5.75
C CYS A 5 -14.27 -29.06 -5.30
N THR A 6 -13.33 -29.07 -6.24
CA THR A 6 -11.89 -28.97 -5.94
C THR A 6 -11.48 -27.59 -5.42
N SER A 7 -12.28 -26.55 -5.69
CA SER A 7 -12.02 -25.19 -5.19
C SER A 7 -12.43 -24.98 -3.72
N CYS A 8 -13.52 -25.59 -3.26
CA CYS A 8 -14.09 -25.28 -1.93
C CYS A 8 -14.43 -26.51 -1.07
N GLY A 9 -14.36 -27.72 -1.61
CA GLY A 9 -14.66 -28.96 -0.90
C GLY A 9 -16.16 -29.27 -0.76
N THR A 10 -17.05 -28.41 -1.24
CA THR A 10 -18.51 -28.64 -1.16
C THR A 10 -18.94 -29.81 -2.06
N ARG A 11 -19.86 -30.64 -1.56
CA ARG A 11 -20.42 -31.76 -2.33
C ARG A 11 -21.26 -31.24 -3.50
N ARG A 12 -21.02 -31.75 -4.71
CA ARG A 12 -21.82 -31.42 -5.90
C ARG A 12 -23.25 -31.98 -5.73
N ALA A 13 -24.27 -31.14 -5.90
CA ALA A 13 -25.64 -31.61 -6.08
C ALA A 13 -25.80 -32.15 -7.51
N GLN A 14 -26.66 -33.15 -7.68
CA GLN A 14 -26.77 -33.89 -8.94
C GLN A 14 -27.30 -32.97 -10.06
N GLY A 15 -26.51 -32.73 -11.09
CA GLY A 15 -26.89 -31.92 -12.26
C GLY A 15 -26.28 -30.50 -12.31
N ASP A 16 -25.60 -30.04 -11.26
CA ASP A 16 -25.02 -28.70 -11.26
C ASP A 16 -23.74 -28.61 -12.09
N GLU A 17 -23.66 -27.65 -13.01
CA GLU A 17 -22.44 -27.34 -13.79
C GLU A 17 -21.48 -26.41 -13.02
N VAL A 18 -22.00 -25.68 -12.02
CA VAL A 18 -21.29 -24.70 -11.18
C VAL A 18 -21.55 -24.95 -9.71
N CYS A 19 -20.54 -24.73 -8.86
CA CYS A 19 -20.68 -24.90 -7.42
C CYS A 19 -21.48 -23.74 -6.80
N SER A 20 -22.61 -24.04 -6.18
CA SER A 20 -23.49 -23.05 -5.52
C SER A 20 -22.83 -22.24 -4.39
N HIS A 21 -21.68 -22.69 -3.87
CA HIS A 21 -21.00 -22.01 -2.76
C HIS A 21 -19.87 -21.08 -3.18
N CYS A 22 -19.28 -21.30 -4.35
CA CYS A 22 -18.12 -20.52 -4.81
C CYS A 22 -18.14 -20.18 -6.30
N GLU A 23 -19.24 -20.48 -7.00
CA GLU A 23 -19.51 -20.22 -8.42
C GLU A 23 -18.47 -20.80 -9.41
N ALA A 24 -17.56 -21.65 -8.91
CA ALA A 24 -16.57 -22.31 -9.75
C ALA A 24 -17.22 -23.41 -10.60
N ALA A 25 -16.90 -23.44 -11.90
CA ALA A 25 -17.33 -24.49 -12.81
C ALA A 25 -16.69 -25.83 -12.44
N PHE A 26 -17.47 -26.91 -12.46
CA PHE A 26 -16.93 -28.26 -12.35
C PHE A 26 -16.23 -28.62 -13.67
N LYS A 27 -14.91 -28.82 -13.64
CA LYS A 27 -14.17 -29.33 -14.80
C LYS A 27 -14.55 -30.80 -15.00
N ASP A 28 -15.35 -31.10 -16.03
CA ASP A 28 -15.56 -32.47 -16.48
C ASP A 28 -14.23 -32.99 -17.04
N THR A 29 -13.49 -33.72 -16.22
CA THR A 29 -12.38 -34.55 -16.72
C THR A 29 -13.01 -35.77 -17.41
N GLY A 30 -13.50 -35.58 -18.63
CA GLY A 30 -13.75 -36.67 -19.55
C GLY A 30 -12.43 -37.38 -19.81
N PHE A 31 -12.22 -38.51 -19.13
CA PHE A 31 -11.11 -39.40 -19.36
C PHE A 31 -11.21 -39.97 -20.77
N LYS A 32 -10.45 -39.39 -21.71
CA LYS A 32 -10.12 -40.03 -22.99
C LYS A 32 -8.67 -40.47 -22.91
N ASP A 33 -8.49 -41.78 -22.79
CA ASP A 33 -7.22 -42.47 -23.04
C ASP A 33 -6.81 -42.25 -24.50
N THR A 34 -5.74 -41.51 -24.72
CA THR A 34 -4.90 -41.65 -25.92
C THR A 34 -3.45 -41.58 -25.46
N GLY A 35 -2.81 -42.74 -25.41
CA GLY A 35 -1.38 -42.84 -25.16
C GLY A 35 -0.58 -42.30 -26.34
N GLU A 36 0.43 -41.49 -26.05
CA GLU A 36 1.54 -41.26 -26.96
C GLU A 36 2.83 -41.02 -26.16
N THR A 37 3.90 -41.65 -26.64
CA THR A 37 5.21 -41.78 -26.01
C THR A 37 6.11 -40.54 -26.20
N ARG A 38 6.88 -40.24 -25.15
CA ARG A 38 8.12 -39.43 -25.04
C ARG A 38 8.69 -38.75 -26.30
N SER A 39 9.01 -37.46 -26.13
CA SER A 39 10.33 -36.90 -26.49
C SER A 39 10.72 -35.78 -25.52
N ALA A 40 11.97 -35.81 -25.07
CA ALA A 40 12.61 -34.79 -24.27
C ALA A 40 13.26 -33.76 -25.22
N ASP A 41 13.03 -32.47 -24.99
CA ASP A 41 13.91 -31.39 -25.45
C ASP A 41 13.59 -30.07 -24.70
N GLY A 42 14.63 -29.48 -24.10
CA GLY A 42 14.71 -28.07 -23.70
C GLY A 42 14.23 -27.69 -22.28
N PRO A 43 15.07 -27.04 -21.44
CA PRO A 43 14.57 -26.36 -20.25
C PRO A 43 13.77 -25.13 -20.73
N PRO A 44 12.50 -24.97 -20.33
CA PRO A 44 11.79 -23.76 -20.68
C PRO A 44 12.31 -22.62 -19.80
N GLY A 45 12.82 -21.57 -20.45
CA GLY A 45 13.05 -20.29 -19.80
C GLY A 45 11.72 -19.74 -19.31
N HIS A 46 11.53 -19.73 -17.99
CA HIS A 46 10.40 -19.12 -17.30
C HIS A 46 10.94 -17.86 -16.61
N GLY A 47 10.28 -16.71 -16.58
CA GLY A 47 8.93 -16.36 -16.97
C GLY A 47 8.62 -15.05 -16.25
N THR A 48 8.54 -13.97 -17.02
CA THR A 48 8.19 -12.62 -16.60
C THR A 48 6.79 -12.61 -15.95
N SER A 49 6.63 -11.92 -14.82
CA SER A 49 5.34 -11.54 -14.18
C SER A 49 4.74 -12.42 -13.05
N TRP A 50 5.45 -12.62 -11.94
CA TRP A 50 4.79 -13.06 -10.70
C TRP A 50 5.05 -12.16 -9.46
N PHE A 51 5.92 -11.15 -9.58
CA PHE A 51 6.44 -10.32 -8.47
C PHE A 51 5.53 -9.28 -7.85
N VAL A 52 4.24 -9.33 -8.12
CA VAL A 52 3.32 -8.48 -7.36
C VAL A 52 2.27 -9.42 -6.83
N GLY A 53 2.14 -9.47 -5.50
CA GLY A 53 0.84 -9.72 -4.90
C GLY A 53 -0.15 -8.72 -5.51
N LEU A 54 -0.68 -9.09 -6.67
CA LEU A 54 -1.84 -8.56 -7.34
C LEU A 54 -1.74 -7.08 -7.77
N THR A 55 -1.14 -6.80 -8.93
CA THR A 55 -1.60 -5.76 -9.88
C THR A 55 -0.98 -5.96 -11.27
N MET A 56 -1.72 -6.57 -12.20
CA MET A 56 -1.73 -6.32 -13.67
C MET A 56 -2.45 -7.50 -14.35
N VAL A 57 -3.78 -7.40 -14.45
CA VAL A 57 -4.49 -8.09 -15.54
C VAL A 57 -4.41 -7.15 -16.73
N LEU A 58 -3.65 -7.57 -17.76
CA LEU A 58 -3.59 -6.92 -19.06
C LEU A 58 -5.00 -6.70 -19.62
N ALA A 59 -5.35 -5.45 -19.89
CA ALA A 59 -6.51 -5.12 -20.72
C ALA A 59 -6.20 -5.52 -22.17
N VAL A 60 -6.85 -6.59 -22.63
CA VAL A 60 -6.90 -6.98 -24.03
C VAL A 60 -7.80 -6.01 -24.79
N LEU A 61 -7.27 -5.55 -25.92
CA LEU A 61 -7.85 -4.73 -26.97
C LEU A 61 -9.35 -5.02 -27.26
N VAL A 62 -10.18 -3.97 -27.20
CA VAL A 62 -11.37 -3.88 -28.05
C VAL A 62 -11.12 -2.82 -29.10
N THR A 63 -10.81 -3.28 -30.30
CA THR A 63 -10.90 -2.57 -31.56
C THR A 63 -12.36 -2.24 -31.85
N GLY A 64 -12.68 -0.95 -31.88
CA GLY A 64 -13.90 -0.36 -32.47
C GLY A 64 -13.78 1.16 -32.29
N GLY A 65 -13.61 2.00 -33.31
CA GLY A 65 -14.22 1.92 -34.63
C GLY A 65 -15.51 2.74 -34.67
N ILE A 66 -15.50 4.02 -34.30
CA ILE A 66 -16.57 4.98 -34.65
C ILE A 66 -15.96 6.33 -35.07
N LEU A 67 -16.24 6.68 -36.32
CA LEU A 67 -16.15 7.99 -36.94
C LEU A 67 -17.27 8.91 -36.40
N GLY A 68 -17.02 10.22 -36.31
CA GLY A 68 -18.06 11.23 -36.56
C GLY A 68 -18.33 12.30 -35.50
N ALA A 69 -17.79 13.49 -35.77
CA ALA A 69 -18.43 14.82 -35.81
C ALA A 69 -19.26 15.39 -34.62
N ASP A 70 -18.80 16.58 -34.20
CA ASP A 70 -19.51 17.82 -33.83
C ASP A 70 -20.62 17.82 -32.76
N ALA A 71 -20.35 18.57 -31.68
CA ALA A 71 -21.20 19.68 -31.26
C ALA A 71 -20.46 20.65 -30.30
N LEU A 72 -20.40 21.91 -30.74
CA LEU A 72 -20.13 23.11 -29.94
C LEU A 72 -21.08 23.21 -28.73
N ILE A 73 -20.56 23.64 -27.58
CA ILE A 73 -21.23 24.53 -26.60
C ILE A 73 -20.14 25.28 -25.82
N GLY A 74 -20.41 26.56 -25.57
CA GLY A 74 -19.47 27.56 -25.07
C GLY A 74 -19.35 27.66 -23.55
N ARG A 75 -18.16 28.14 -23.17
CA ARG A 75 -17.76 29.07 -22.08
C ARG A 75 -18.37 29.01 -20.67
N ALA A 76 -17.39 29.13 -19.74
CA ALA A 76 -17.42 29.66 -18.37
C ALA A 76 -17.99 28.69 -17.32
N THR A 77 -17.27 28.33 -16.26
CA THR A 77 -16.58 29.20 -15.30
C THR A 77 -15.28 28.59 -14.76
N ALA A 78 -14.27 29.44 -14.61
CA ALA A 78 -13.11 29.15 -13.77
C ALA A 78 -13.54 29.09 -12.29
N ALA A 79 -13.25 27.99 -11.63
CA ALA A 79 -13.18 27.93 -10.17
C ALA A 79 -11.73 27.57 -9.83
N ALA A 80 -10.91 28.61 -9.69
CA ALA A 80 -9.56 28.49 -9.20
C ALA A 80 -9.63 28.17 -7.71
N THR A 81 -8.92 27.10 -7.35
CA THR A 81 -8.50 26.69 -6.02
C THR A 81 -8.07 27.86 -5.14
N GLU A 82 -8.74 28.03 -4.00
CA GLU A 82 -8.28 28.83 -2.87
C GLU A 82 -7.04 28.17 -2.25
N GLN A 83 -5.86 28.75 -2.55
CA GLN A 83 -4.68 28.59 -1.71
C GLN A 83 -4.64 29.76 -0.74
N THR A 84 -4.94 29.48 0.52
CA THR A 84 -4.79 30.41 1.64
C THR A 84 -3.29 30.60 1.92
N LEU A 85 -2.67 31.56 1.24
CA LEU A 85 -1.35 32.08 1.62
C LEU A 85 -1.53 33.08 2.76
N TYR A 86 -0.93 32.72 3.89
CA TYR A 86 -0.83 33.50 5.12
C TYR A 86 -0.19 34.88 4.84
N ASN A 87 -0.88 35.94 5.31
CA ASN A 87 -0.33 37.25 5.70
C ASN A 87 0.18 38.25 4.64
N GLN A 88 -0.51 38.45 3.52
CA GLN A 88 -0.32 39.69 2.74
C GLN A 88 -1.66 40.26 2.25
N ARG A 89 -1.98 41.50 2.66
CA ARG A 89 -3.08 42.29 2.09
C ARG A 89 -2.52 43.20 0.99
N LEU A 90 -2.97 43.03 -0.25
CA LEU A 90 -2.69 43.97 -1.34
C LEU A 90 -3.66 45.16 -1.31
N THR A 91 -3.14 46.38 -1.47
CA THR A 91 -3.93 47.58 -1.75
C THR A 91 -4.16 47.76 -3.26
N PRO A 92 -5.20 48.50 -3.70
CA PRO A 92 -5.65 48.53 -5.10
C PRO A 92 -4.67 49.12 -6.13
N ASP A 93 -3.58 49.75 -5.70
CA ASP A 93 -2.61 50.42 -6.58
C ASP A 93 -1.30 49.64 -6.78
N GLY A 94 -1.22 48.38 -6.32
CA GLY A 94 -0.20 47.43 -6.77
C GLY A 94 1.21 47.60 -6.21
N TYR A 95 1.38 48.29 -5.09
CA TYR A 95 2.66 48.38 -4.37
C TYR A 95 2.63 47.58 -3.06
N ILE A 96 3.72 46.89 -2.74
CA ILE A 96 3.95 46.24 -1.45
C ILE A 96 4.49 47.32 -0.50
N GLU A 97 3.71 47.73 0.49
CA GLU A 97 4.22 48.50 1.64
C GLU A 97 4.94 47.53 2.60
N PRO A 98 6.25 47.70 2.86
CA PRO A 98 6.88 47.11 4.03
C PRO A 98 6.27 47.74 5.27
N ALA A 99 5.99 46.94 6.31
CA ALA A 99 5.56 47.48 7.59
C ALA A 99 6.65 48.41 8.15
N GLU A 100 6.37 49.71 8.17
CA GLU A 100 7.19 50.72 8.85
C GLU A 100 7.17 50.46 10.36
N GLU A 101 8.32 50.06 10.90
CA GLU A 101 8.58 50.07 12.33
C GLU A 101 8.58 51.53 12.82
N THR A 102 7.64 51.87 13.70
CA THR A 102 7.57 53.18 14.33
C THR A 102 8.74 53.34 15.32
N PRO A 103 9.49 54.47 15.32
CA PRO A 103 10.54 54.70 16.29
C PRO A 103 9.94 55.20 17.61
N THR A 104 10.09 54.44 18.69
CA THR A 104 9.84 54.93 20.06
C THR A 104 11.16 55.22 20.76
N ASP A 105 11.34 56.52 21.00
CA ASP A 105 12.38 57.20 21.77
C ASP A 105 12.53 56.63 23.21
N PRO A 106 13.73 56.59 23.81
CA PRO A 106 13.98 55.95 25.09
C PRO A 106 13.62 56.87 26.26
N TRP A 107 12.59 56.50 27.02
CA TRP A 107 12.33 57.08 28.33
C TRP A 107 13.08 56.29 29.43
N VAL A 108 14.05 56.92 30.08
CA VAL A 108 14.78 56.39 31.24
C VAL A 108 14.21 57.00 32.53
N PRO A 109 13.51 56.23 33.39
CA PRO A 109 13.27 56.62 34.77
C PRO A 109 14.49 56.27 35.66
N PRO A 110 14.79 57.06 36.71
CA PRO A 110 15.93 56.80 37.58
C PRO A 110 15.73 55.54 38.43
N ALA A 111 16.84 54.84 38.64
CA ALA A 111 16.96 53.60 39.39
C ALA A 111 16.24 53.66 40.74
N THR A 112 15.24 52.79 40.91
CA THR A 112 14.82 52.30 42.22
C THR A 112 15.13 50.82 42.23
N GLU A 113 15.97 50.46 43.19
CA GLU A 113 16.42 49.11 43.49
C GLU A 113 15.19 48.24 43.82
N ASP A 114 14.84 47.29 42.97
CA ASP A 114 13.89 46.25 43.32
C ASP A 114 14.24 44.94 42.57
N GLU A 115 14.12 43.83 43.28
CA GLU A 115 14.65 42.51 42.97
C GLU A 115 14.28 42.03 41.57
N THR A 116 15.28 41.92 40.69
CA THR A 116 15.16 41.15 39.44
C THR A 116 15.22 39.67 39.79
N SER A 117 14.05 39.08 40.01
CA SER A 117 13.85 37.63 39.90
C SER A 117 14.08 37.21 38.45
N GLU A 118 15.16 36.47 38.22
CA GLU A 118 15.47 35.79 36.97
C GLU A 118 14.29 34.88 36.56
N PRO A 119 13.70 35.04 35.36
CA PRO A 119 12.71 34.08 34.89
C PRO A 119 13.44 32.76 34.64
N THR A 120 13.16 31.78 35.51
CA THR A 120 13.58 30.39 35.30
C THR A 120 13.08 29.94 33.92
N PRO A 121 13.94 29.43 33.02
CA PRO A 121 13.49 28.88 31.75
C PRO A 121 12.59 27.68 32.05
N VAL A 122 11.30 27.82 31.77
CA VAL A 122 10.37 26.69 31.78
C VAL A 122 10.88 25.70 30.73
N PRO A 123 11.18 24.44 31.07
CA PRO A 123 11.53 23.45 30.07
C PRO A 123 10.37 23.36 29.09
N ALA A 124 10.62 23.62 27.80
CA ALA A 124 9.68 23.24 26.77
C ALA A 124 9.56 21.73 26.85
N GLU A 125 8.44 21.23 27.39
CA GLU A 125 8.06 19.84 27.29
C GLU A 125 7.92 19.54 25.80
N THR A 126 9.00 19.04 25.21
CA THR A 126 8.94 18.33 23.94
C THR A 126 8.12 17.10 24.27
N THR A 127 6.82 17.16 23.99
CA THR A 127 5.94 16.01 24.08
C THR A 127 6.51 15.00 23.08
N ALA A 128 7.32 14.06 23.59
CA ALA A 128 7.84 12.98 22.78
C ALA A 128 6.62 12.19 22.30
N THR A 129 6.31 12.29 21.01
CA THR A 129 5.32 11.42 20.38
C THR A 129 5.71 9.99 20.73
N PRO A 130 4.80 9.16 21.28
CA PRO A 130 5.12 7.77 21.55
C PRO A 130 5.64 7.14 20.26
N GLU A 131 6.81 6.52 20.32
CA GLU A 131 7.40 5.86 19.16
C GLU A 131 6.57 4.61 18.85
N VAL A 132 5.68 4.72 17.86
CA VAL A 132 4.79 3.63 17.42
C VAL A 132 5.55 2.58 16.58
N GLY A 133 6.70 2.97 16.02
CA GLY A 133 7.55 2.11 15.19
C GLY A 133 8.34 1.08 15.97
N ASN A 134 9.18 0.34 15.25
CA ASN A 134 10.15 -0.59 15.80
C ASN A 134 11.39 -0.71 14.90
N GLU A 135 12.33 -1.59 15.26
CA GLU A 135 13.59 -1.79 14.54
C GLU A 135 13.42 -2.17 13.06
N LEU A 136 12.30 -2.83 12.71
CA LEU A 136 12.01 -3.25 11.34
C LEU A 136 11.18 -2.22 10.58
N ILE A 137 10.29 -1.50 11.27
CA ILE A 137 9.29 -0.60 10.67
C ILE A 137 9.39 0.79 11.28
N ALA A 138 9.80 1.74 10.44
CA ALA A 138 9.63 3.16 10.71
C ALA A 138 8.18 3.59 10.48
N VAL A 139 7.72 4.62 11.18
CA VAL A 139 6.36 5.16 11.05
C VAL A 139 6.46 6.66 10.77
N ALA A 140 5.83 7.12 9.70
CA ALA A 140 5.75 8.54 9.38
C ALA A 140 4.92 9.29 10.45
N PRO A 141 5.21 10.58 10.73
CA PRO A 141 4.50 11.35 11.75
C PRO A 141 2.98 11.34 11.60
N GLU A 142 2.48 11.43 10.37
CA GLU A 142 1.05 11.43 10.06
C GLU A 142 0.41 10.07 10.38
N ALA A 143 1.10 8.97 10.06
CA ALA A 143 0.63 7.62 10.39
C ALA A 143 0.65 7.37 11.90
N ALA A 144 1.64 7.90 12.62
CA ALA A 144 1.77 7.71 14.07
C ALA A 144 0.63 8.34 14.88
N GLN A 145 -0.11 9.29 14.29
CA GLN A 145 -1.28 9.91 14.93
C GLN A 145 -2.55 9.04 14.86
N ASP A 146 -2.57 8.02 14.00
CA ASP A 146 -3.73 7.13 13.88
C ASP A 146 -3.80 6.18 15.10
N PRO A 147 -4.96 6.06 15.76
CA PRO A 147 -5.12 5.24 16.95
C PRO A 147 -4.86 3.73 16.71
N THR A 148 -4.93 3.28 15.46
CA THR A 148 -4.70 1.88 15.08
C THR A 148 -3.26 1.61 14.62
N ALA A 149 -2.40 2.64 14.58
CA ALA A 149 -1.06 2.53 14.00
C ALA A 149 -0.21 1.43 14.66
N ALA A 150 -0.28 1.29 15.99
CA ALA A 150 0.47 0.26 16.72
C ALA A 150 0.05 -1.16 16.32
N ASP A 151 -1.26 -1.39 16.11
CA ASP A 151 -1.77 -2.70 15.68
C ASP A 151 -1.36 -3.01 14.23
N VAL A 152 -1.39 -2.00 13.35
CA VAL A 152 -0.94 -2.15 11.98
C VAL A 152 0.55 -2.41 11.90
N VAL A 153 1.37 -1.70 12.68
CA VAL A 153 2.82 -1.95 12.77
C VAL A 153 3.09 -3.38 13.21
N ARG A 154 2.41 -3.90 14.23
CA ARG A 154 2.56 -5.30 14.67
C ARG A 154 2.22 -6.30 13.57
N LEU A 155 1.15 -6.07 12.81
CA LEU A 155 0.77 -6.90 11.66
C LEU A 155 1.84 -6.86 10.57
N LEU A 156 2.28 -5.66 10.18
CA LEU A 156 3.29 -5.47 9.14
C LEU A 156 4.64 -6.06 9.54
N THR A 157 5.05 -5.92 10.81
CA THR A 157 6.28 -6.53 11.32
C THR A 157 6.22 -8.03 11.13
N SER A 158 5.13 -8.68 11.55
CA SER A 158 4.94 -10.13 11.36
C SER A 158 4.99 -10.51 9.87
N TYR A 159 4.39 -9.69 9.01
CA TYR A 159 4.33 -9.92 7.56
C TYR A 159 5.71 -9.86 6.90
N PHE A 160 6.48 -8.80 7.15
CA PHE A 160 7.81 -8.64 6.57
C PHE A 160 8.83 -9.61 7.18
N THR A 161 8.72 -9.92 8.48
CA THR A 161 9.51 -10.99 9.11
C THR A 161 9.24 -12.34 8.45
N ALA A 162 7.99 -12.69 8.16
CA ALA A 162 7.66 -13.94 7.49
C ALA A 162 8.23 -14.01 6.06
N ILE A 163 8.23 -12.91 5.31
CA ILE A 163 8.85 -12.83 3.98
C ILE A 163 10.37 -12.99 4.08
N ASN A 164 11.02 -12.20 4.95
CA ASN A 164 12.48 -12.21 5.11
C ASN A 164 13.01 -13.54 5.63
N ASN A 165 12.21 -14.28 6.41
CA ASN A 165 12.55 -15.63 6.88
C ASN A 165 12.08 -16.73 5.92
N HIS A 166 11.43 -16.37 4.81
CA HIS A 166 10.84 -17.29 3.84
C HIS A 166 9.84 -18.29 4.47
N ASP A 167 9.15 -17.87 5.52
CA ASP A 167 8.24 -18.68 6.31
C ASP A 167 6.80 -18.52 5.81
N TYR A 168 6.40 -19.40 4.90
CA TYR A 168 5.04 -19.41 4.36
C TYR A 168 3.97 -19.70 5.44
N ASP A 169 4.30 -20.50 6.46
CA ASP A 169 3.32 -20.91 7.46
C ASP A 169 2.96 -19.75 8.38
N SER A 170 3.95 -18.94 8.76
CA SER A 170 3.72 -17.65 9.44
C SER A 170 3.08 -16.62 8.51
N TYR A 171 3.45 -16.59 7.23
CA TYR A 171 2.89 -15.66 6.25
C TYR A 171 1.38 -15.84 6.05
N GLN A 172 0.93 -17.07 5.81
CA GLN A 172 -0.44 -17.35 5.40
C GLN A 172 -1.49 -17.02 6.49
N VAL A 173 -1.12 -17.06 7.77
CA VAL A 173 -2.05 -16.77 8.88
C VAL A 173 -2.34 -15.27 9.02
N LEU A 174 -1.46 -14.42 8.49
CA LEU A 174 -1.61 -12.97 8.45
C LEU A 174 -2.54 -12.50 7.33
N LEU A 175 -2.92 -13.41 6.43
CA LEU A 175 -3.76 -13.11 5.28
C LEU A 175 -5.22 -13.47 5.56
N THR A 176 -6.14 -12.75 4.93
CA THR A 176 -7.53 -13.19 4.84
C THR A 176 -7.66 -14.43 3.97
N ARG A 177 -8.79 -15.15 4.07
CA ARG A 177 -9.08 -16.29 3.17
C ARG A 177 -9.07 -15.88 1.69
N ALA A 178 -9.62 -14.71 1.37
CA ALA A 178 -9.65 -14.20 0.01
C ALA A 178 -8.25 -13.87 -0.52
N ALA A 179 -7.36 -13.31 0.30
CA ALA A 179 -5.97 -13.08 -0.05
C ALA A 179 -5.19 -14.39 -0.25
N ARG A 180 -5.32 -15.36 0.67
CA ARG A 180 -4.68 -16.68 0.56
C ARG A 180 -5.06 -17.43 -0.72
N ALA A 181 -6.31 -17.31 -1.16
CA ALA A 181 -6.78 -17.96 -2.37
C ALA A 181 -6.05 -17.48 -3.64
N THR A 182 -5.38 -16.33 -3.59
CA THR A 182 -4.60 -15.77 -4.71
C THR A 182 -3.13 -16.16 -4.72
N GLN A 183 -2.63 -16.81 -3.65
CA GLN A 183 -1.21 -17.16 -3.53
C GLN A 183 -1.02 -18.53 -2.87
N SER A 184 -0.55 -19.48 -3.69
CA SER A 184 -0.12 -20.79 -3.23
C SER A 184 1.25 -20.74 -2.55
N ARG A 185 1.56 -21.77 -1.74
CA ARG A 185 2.92 -21.95 -1.17
C ARG A 185 4.00 -21.91 -2.24
N LYS A 186 3.80 -22.60 -3.37
CA LYS A 186 4.79 -22.61 -4.46
C LYS A 186 5.04 -21.19 -4.99
N GLN A 187 3.98 -20.41 -5.20
CA GLN A 187 4.11 -19.02 -5.63
C GLN A 187 4.78 -18.13 -4.59
N PHE A 188 4.62 -18.40 -3.29
CA PHE A 188 5.36 -17.70 -2.24
C PHE A 188 6.82 -18.13 -2.15
N THR A 189 7.11 -19.42 -2.33
CA THR A 189 8.48 -19.92 -2.26
C THR A 189 9.29 -19.47 -3.46
N ASP A 190 8.79 -19.68 -4.68
CA ASP A 190 9.40 -19.09 -5.88
C ASP A 190 9.44 -17.56 -5.71
N GLY A 191 8.30 -17.04 -5.25
CA GLY A 191 7.96 -15.77 -4.59
C GLY A 191 9.06 -14.89 -4.00
N PHE A 192 9.70 -15.49 -3.03
CA PHE A 192 10.45 -14.72 -2.06
C PHE A 192 11.75 -15.44 -1.71
N ARG A 193 12.13 -16.52 -2.41
CA ARG A 193 13.26 -17.39 -2.02
C ARG A 193 14.59 -16.68 -1.79
N SER A 194 14.81 -15.52 -2.42
CA SER A 194 16.02 -14.70 -2.23
C SER A 194 15.69 -13.28 -1.75
N THR A 195 14.42 -12.99 -1.46
CA THR A 195 13.95 -11.64 -1.16
C THR A 195 14.32 -11.26 0.26
N VAL A 196 14.91 -10.08 0.41
CA VAL A 196 15.10 -9.42 1.70
C VAL A 196 14.54 -8.01 1.60
N ASP A 197 13.49 -7.75 2.37
CA ASP A 197 12.84 -6.46 2.51
C ASP A 197 13.48 -5.64 3.64
N SER A 198 13.75 -4.37 3.37
CA SER A 198 14.37 -3.39 4.27
C SER A 198 13.79 -1.99 4.08
N GLU A 199 14.23 -1.02 4.90
CA GLU A 199 13.78 0.38 4.83
C GLU A 199 12.24 0.51 4.89
N ILE A 200 11.59 -0.37 5.66
CA ILE A 200 10.13 -0.45 5.70
C ILE A 200 9.59 0.76 6.49
N THR A 201 8.72 1.52 5.86
CA THR A 201 8.06 2.68 6.44
C THR A 201 6.56 2.59 6.26
N LEU A 202 5.81 2.66 7.36
CA LEU A 202 4.38 2.95 7.32
C LEU A 202 4.20 4.44 7.04
N VAL A 203 3.84 4.77 5.80
CA VAL A 203 3.73 6.14 5.30
C VAL A 203 2.42 6.79 5.72
N GLY A 204 1.33 6.03 5.70
CA GLY A 204 0.01 6.58 5.99
C GLY A 204 -1.03 5.51 6.25
N LEU A 205 -2.05 5.89 7.00
CA LEU A 205 -3.25 5.12 7.24
C LEU A 205 -4.46 5.87 6.72
N GLY A 206 -5.42 5.14 6.16
CA GLY A 206 -6.64 5.72 5.62
C GLY A 206 -7.70 4.66 5.36
N THR A 207 -8.71 5.04 4.59
CA THR A 207 -9.79 4.13 4.18
C THR A 207 -9.80 4.01 2.67
N ALA A 208 -9.80 2.79 2.16
CA ALA A 208 -9.91 2.48 0.75
C ALA A 208 -11.34 2.74 0.23
N THR A 209 -11.50 2.75 -1.09
CA THR A 209 -12.80 2.97 -1.75
C THR A 209 -13.84 1.89 -1.44
N ASP A 210 -13.39 0.70 -1.02
CA ASP A 210 -14.25 -0.41 -0.58
C ASP A 210 -14.54 -0.41 0.93
N GLY A 211 -14.11 0.65 1.64
CA GLY A 211 -14.35 0.83 3.07
C GLY A 211 -13.36 0.10 3.98
N ARG A 212 -12.41 -0.68 3.45
CA ARG A 212 -11.36 -1.31 4.26
C ARG A 212 -10.31 -0.31 4.69
N GLN A 213 -9.64 -0.59 5.80
CA GLN A 213 -8.50 0.19 6.21
C GLN A 213 -7.35 -0.01 5.21
N LEU A 214 -6.70 1.08 4.82
CA LEU A 214 -5.57 1.10 3.90
C LEU A 214 -4.32 1.57 4.62
N ALA A 215 -3.29 0.72 4.66
CA ALA A 215 -1.94 1.09 5.09
C ALA A 215 -1.05 1.29 3.87
N GLN A 216 -0.59 2.52 3.64
CA GLN A 216 0.38 2.82 2.61
C GLN A 216 1.78 2.54 3.16
N VAL A 217 2.51 1.64 2.53
CA VAL A 217 3.83 1.19 2.99
C VAL A 217 4.86 1.41 1.88
N SER A 218 6.02 1.95 2.22
CA SER A 218 7.20 1.95 1.35
C SER A 218 8.28 1.05 1.91
N PHE A 219 9.04 0.38 1.04
CA PHE A 219 10.14 -0.50 1.44
C PHE A 219 11.07 -0.76 0.25
N VAL A 220 12.26 -1.26 0.52
CA VAL A 220 13.23 -1.73 -0.47
C VAL A 220 13.26 -3.25 -0.42
N SER A 221 13.18 -3.90 -1.58
CA SER A 221 13.38 -5.34 -1.72
C SER A 221 14.70 -5.57 -2.46
N THR A 222 15.54 -6.43 -1.91
CA THR A 222 16.74 -6.95 -2.57
C THR A 222 16.60 -8.44 -2.85
N GLN A 223 17.07 -8.88 -4.01
CA GLN A 223 16.88 -10.25 -4.47
C GLN A 223 17.85 -10.62 -5.61
N ASN A 224 17.90 -11.91 -5.96
CA ASN A 224 18.53 -12.35 -7.20
C ASN A 224 17.74 -11.82 -8.41
N ALA A 225 18.43 -11.60 -9.53
CA ALA A 225 17.81 -11.05 -10.73
C ALA A 225 16.65 -11.92 -11.24
N GLU A 226 16.76 -13.26 -11.19
CA GLU A 226 15.67 -14.15 -11.60
C GLU A 226 14.43 -14.08 -10.68
N ASP A 227 14.61 -13.56 -9.46
CA ASP A 227 13.58 -13.32 -8.45
C ASP A 227 13.24 -11.82 -8.36
N GLY A 228 13.68 -11.05 -9.35
CA GLY A 228 13.49 -9.62 -9.49
C GLY A 228 12.42 -9.28 -10.49
N PRO A 229 11.59 -8.25 -10.25
CA PRO A 229 10.74 -7.75 -11.30
C PRO A 229 11.62 -7.16 -12.41
N ASP A 230 11.38 -7.55 -13.65
CA ASP A 230 12.20 -7.15 -14.82
C ASP A 230 13.71 -7.41 -14.67
N GLY A 231 14.11 -8.42 -13.86
CA GLY A 231 15.52 -8.72 -13.62
C GLY A 231 16.20 -7.83 -12.57
N GLN A 232 15.45 -6.97 -11.89
CA GLN A 232 16.01 -6.05 -10.90
C GLN A 232 16.49 -6.78 -9.65
N THR A 233 17.72 -6.52 -9.22
CA THR A 233 18.25 -7.04 -7.95
C THR A 233 17.89 -6.15 -6.76
N CYS A 234 17.34 -4.96 -7.01
CA CYS A 234 16.90 -3.99 -6.02
C CYS A 234 15.70 -3.23 -6.57
N THR A 235 14.62 -3.18 -5.79
CA THR A 235 13.38 -2.48 -6.15
C THR A 235 12.89 -1.67 -4.96
N ARG A 236 12.56 -0.39 -5.20
CA ARG A 236 11.84 0.45 -4.25
C ARG A 236 10.35 0.31 -4.50
N TRP A 237 9.61 0.01 -3.45
CA TRP A 237 8.17 -0.23 -3.50
C TRP A 237 7.40 0.84 -2.75
N THR A 238 6.22 1.18 -3.27
CA THR A 238 5.16 1.86 -2.52
C THR A 238 3.86 1.09 -2.75
N VAL A 239 3.35 0.44 -1.70
CA VAL A 239 2.22 -0.49 -1.80
C VAL A 239 1.17 -0.22 -0.73
N GLY A 240 -0.08 -0.23 -1.14
CA GLY A 240 -1.25 -0.23 -0.26
C GLY A 240 -1.57 -1.64 0.25
N LYS A 241 -1.54 -1.82 1.57
CA LYS A 241 -2.02 -3.03 2.25
C LYS A 241 -3.43 -2.78 2.76
N PHE A 242 -4.37 -3.62 2.32
CA PHE A 242 -5.77 -3.54 2.71
C PHE A 242 -5.96 -4.40 3.95
N ILE A 243 -6.46 -3.82 5.02
CA ILE A 243 -6.51 -4.43 6.34
C ILE A 243 -7.97 -4.68 6.71
N GLU A 244 -8.22 -5.87 7.24
CA GLU A 244 -9.52 -6.34 7.70
C GLU A 244 -9.38 -6.84 9.14
N GLY A 245 -10.46 -6.82 9.91
CA GLY A 245 -10.46 -7.19 11.34
C GLY A 245 -10.17 -6.01 12.25
N GLN A 246 -9.86 -6.27 13.53
CA GLN A 246 -9.52 -5.28 14.55
C GLN A 246 -8.52 -5.86 15.57
N GLY A 247 -7.68 -5.02 16.18
CA GLY A 247 -6.79 -5.41 17.27
C GLY A 247 -5.87 -6.58 16.93
N ALA A 248 -5.94 -7.65 17.73
CA ALA A 248 -5.11 -8.85 17.52
C ALA A 248 -5.48 -9.67 16.27
N ASP A 249 -6.69 -9.51 15.74
CA ASP A 249 -7.24 -10.29 14.64
C ASP A 249 -7.07 -9.61 13.26
N LEU A 250 -6.26 -8.52 13.18
CA LEU A 250 -6.00 -7.86 11.91
C LEU A 250 -5.36 -8.82 10.90
N GLN A 251 -5.85 -8.78 9.67
CA GLN A 251 -5.34 -9.55 8.55
C GLN A 251 -5.21 -8.68 7.30
N ILE A 252 -4.29 -9.05 6.43
CA ILE A 252 -4.12 -8.44 5.11
C ILE A 252 -5.12 -9.08 4.14
N GLY A 253 -6.03 -8.23 3.66
CA GLY A 253 -7.03 -8.50 2.66
C GLY A 253 -6.45 -8.67 1.25
N LYS A 254 -7.31 -9.11 0.33
CA LYS A 254 -6.97 -9.12 -1.10
C LYS A 254 -6.67 -7.70 -1.56
N ALA A 255 -5.55 -7.50 -2.26
CA ALA A 255 -5.19 -6.19 -2.77
C ALA A 255 -6.14 -5.71 -3.88
N LEU A 256 -6.31 -4.38 -3.97
CA LEU A 256 -6.99 -3.73 -5.07
C LEU A 256 -6.00 -3.26 -6.13
N SER A 257 -6.43 -3.25 -7.39
CA SER A 257 -5.64 -2.75 -8.51
C SER A 257 -5.31 -1.26 -8.37
N GLY A 258 -4.09 -0.86 -8.76
CA GLY A 258 -3.68 0.55 -8.80
C GLY A 258 -3.08 1.10 -7.49
N HIS A 259 -2.89 0.25 -6.48
CA HIS A 259 -2.32 0.65 -5.18
C HIS A 259 -0.87 0.18 -4.99
N ALA A 260 -0.16 -0.07 -6.08
CA ALA A 260 1.25 -0.43 -6.05
C ALA A 260 2.01 0.35 -7.12
N SER A 261 3.13 0.94 -6.74
CA SER A 261 4.14 1.46 -7.65
C SER A 261 5.51 0.91 -7.27
N ARG A 262 6.40 0.84 -8.26
CA ARG A 262 7.76 0.35 -8.11
C ARG A 262 8.71 1.08 -9.03
N GLU A 263 9.95 1.20 -8.57
CA GLU A 263 11.07 1.68 -9.37
C GLU A 263 12.34 0.91 -9.02
N ALA A 264 13.29 0.89 -9.94
CA ALA A 264 14.60 0.36 -9.64
C ALA A 264 15.31 1.28 -8.62
N CYS A 265 16.17 0.67 -7.81
CA CYS A 265 17.29 1.40 -7.24
C CYS A 265 18.28 1.74 -8.36
#